data_AF-A0A1Z4MRP2-F1
#
_entry.id   AF-A0A1Z4MRP2-F1
#
_cell.length_a   1.000
_cell.length_b   1.000
_cell.length_c   1.000
_cell.angle_alpha   90.00
_cell.angle_beta   90.00
_cell.angle_gamma   90.00
#
_symmetry.space_group_name_H-M   'P 1'
#
loop_
_entity.id
_entity.type
_entity.pdbx_description
1 polymer ?
#
loop_
_entity_poly.entity_id
_entity_poly.type
_entity_poly.pdbx_seq_one_letter_code
_entity_poly.pdbx_strand_id
1 'polypeptide(L)'
;MKKFIVLFFISLLLVTATPAMAQFSLPIPIPTVPIPIPEIPTPQLPIPDITKLLEGDPPITTSFADTRQQSTLPDNFKPQKFQRLTQLPRGANGGFLLRPGAFELAVESYCLRAGTHGPSQGNGYLYAPLKGSKAGLIQQILQNSVRHPEIPQKDIQVLLWAIIARTKISDTNAEIQQTAAKLLTKDDIFQLNGGALGLIPKSVLDKATANLPSPLRLVFETEARIREMLTIKSTSYTQLEQIAVLAGEPQRDGPEIPEGRWSLNPQGFYIRYLPTYYSKTLIQIYVPDNFRKQANANVNLAAKSTKKALLLTQDGGVEYNPAGEVAVPGDTGRQRLGLSARPADGGTPDADNDAGNNAGNDASGTPGTGNNANGASGTGDDTNSQPDSSAPRTGNTLTPTPKAPSKLEIFCNPVVRQSLDQDWQGTQADNRERLRWVLWNSTTGKLSVTNVTVGDPISGSVAPGNTPPDENGVYVVGIYHTHPPKNLDPEPGSVQVRGPSPFNDIINADTRKVPSLVRDYTDNNLTTVVDYLYGPNKRGEAQPGGDVMTNVHQLPLGTCGS
;
A
#
# COMPACT_ATOMS: atom_id res chain seq x y z
N MET A 1 42.39 11.64 -57.79
CA MET A 1 41.79 12.84 -58.41
C MET A 1 41.29 12.48 -59.80
N LYS A 2 40.01 12.82 -60.03
CA LYS A 2 39.12 12.74 -61.21
C LYS A 2 39.62 12.08 -62.52
N LYS A 3 38.84 11.08 -62.95
CA LYS A 3 38.80 10.34 -64.23
C LYS A 3 37.32 9.93 -64.39
N PHE A 4 36.61 9.90 -65.52
CA PHE A 4 36.89 10.05 -66.94
C PHE A 4 35.52 10.35 -67.61
N ILE A 5 35.53 11.07 -68.74
CA ILE A 5 34.37 11.38 -69.60
C ILE A 5 34.15 10.22 -70.58
N VAL A 6 32.92 9.68 -70.69
CA VAL A 6 32.37 9.05 -71.90
C VAL A 6 30.84 9.21 -71.93
N LEU A 7 30.31 9.57 -73.11
CA LEU A 7 28.90 9.75 -73.48
C LEU A 7 28.03 8.50 -73.28
N PHE A 8 26.74 8.69 -72.95
CA PHE A 8 25.60 8.21 -73.76
C PHE A 8 24.28 8.81 -73.24
N PHE A 9 23.40 9.22 -74.16
CA PHE A 9 22.01 9.63 -73.89
C PHE A 9 21.24 8.50 -73.20
N ILE A 10 20.36 8.83 -72.24
CA ILE A 10 18.99 8.30 -72.11
C ILE A 10 18.23 9.12 -71.06
N SER A 11 17.08 9.60 -71.51
CA SER A 11 15.98 10.30 -70.85
C SER A 11 15.22 9.45 -69.82
N LEU A 12 14.85 10.02 -68.67
CA LEU A 12 13.55 9.75 -68.04
C LEU A 12 13.16 10.89 -67.09
N LEU A 13 12.09 11.60 -67.46
CA LEU A 13 11.51 12.74 -66.78
C LEU A 13 10.25 12.29 -66.02
N LEU A 14 10.04 12.88 -64.84
CA LEU A 14 8.84 12.85 -63.99
C LEU A 14 7.53 12.89 -64.79
N VAL A 15 6.54 12.06 -64.43
CA VAL A 15 5.12 12.41 -64.58
C VAL A 15 4.27 11.80 -63.44
N THR A 16 3.49 12.69 -62.84
CA THR A 16 2.35 12.53 -61.93
C THR A 16 1.21 11.72 -62.54
N ALA A 17 0.61 10.78 -61.80
CA ALA A 17 -0.59 10.07 -62.27
C ALA A 17 -1.84 10.45 -61.47
N THR A 18 -2.79 11.10 -62.14
CA THR A 18 -4.23 11.15 -61.82
C THR A 18 -4.99 10.21 -62.77
N PRO A 19 -6.19 9.73 -62.39
CA PRO A 19 -6.81 8.56 -63.00
C PRO A 19 -7.67 8.92 -64.22
N ALA A 20 -7.71 8.03 -65.21
CA ALA A 20 -8.73 8.03 -66.25
C ALA A 20 -9.03 6.58 -66.68
N MET A 21 -10.33 6.28 -66.80
CA MET A 21 -10.89 4.97 -67.04
C MET A 21 -10.65 4.47 -68.47
N ALA A 22 -10.48 3.14 -68.62
CA ALA A 22 -10.78 2.45 -69.87
C ALA A 22 -11.29 1.03 -69.57
N GLN A 23 -12.44 0.73 -70.15
CA GLN A 23 -13.15 -0.55 -70.14
C GLN A 23 -12.30 -1.68 -70.73
N PHE A 24 -12.25 -2.82 -70.04
CA PHE A 24 -12.18 -4.12 -70.70
C PHE A 24 -13.07 -5.11 -69.94
N SER A 25 -14.21 -5.43 -70.54
CA SER A 25 -15.11 -6.50 -70.11
C SER A 25 -14.59 -7.82 -70.64
N LEU A 26 -14.13 -8.72 -69.77
CA LEU A 26 -13.95 -10.14 -70.08
C LEU A 26 -15.01 -10.94 -69.30
N PRO A 27 -15.82 -11.78 -69.96
CA PRO A 27 -16.87 -12.55 -69.29
C PRO A 27 -16.24 -13.79 -68.66
N ILE A 28 -16.11 -13.78 -67.32
CA ILE A 28 -15.82 -15.00 -66.56
C ILE A 28 -17.18 -15.58 -66.12
N PRO A 29 -17.54 -16.81 -66.53
CA PRO A 29 -18.77 -17.45 -66.07
C PRO A 29 -18.66 -17.79 -64.57
N ILE A 30 -19.60 -17.27 -63.78
CA ILE A 30 -19.74 -17.57 -62.35
C ILE A 30 -20.44 -18.94 -62.24
N PRO A 31 -19.82 -19.96 -61.62
CA PRO A 31 -20.54 -21.20 -61.31
C PRO A 31 -21.53 -20.92 -60.17
N THR A 32 -22.82 -20.91 -60.49
CA THR A 32 -23.93 -20.98 -59.52
C THR A 32 -24.03 -22.41 -58.99
N VAL A 33 -23.30 -22.69 -57.91
CA VAL A 33 -23.66 -23.78 -56.99
C VAL A 33 -24.04 -23.13 -55.67
N PRO A 34 -25.29 -23.24 -55.21
CA PRO A 34 -25.67 -22.74 -53.89
C PRO A 34 -24.99 -23.63 -52.84
N ILE A 35 -23.97 -23.09 -52.18
CA ILE A 35 -23.38 -23.72 -51.00
C ILE A 35 -24.42 -23.52 -49.87
N PRO A 36 -25.01 -24.57 -49.29
CA PRO A 36 -25.82 -24.41 -48.10
C PRO A 36 -24.89 -23.92 -46.98
N ILE A 37 -25.13 -22.72 -46.48
CA ILE A 37 -24.50 -22.24 -45.25
C ILE A 37 -25.14 -23.09 -44.14
N PRO A 38 -24.39 -23.96 -43.44
CA PRO A 38 -24.94 -24.63 -42.27
C PRO A 38 -25.33 -23.56 -41.25
N GLU A 39 -26.58 -23.54 -40.81
CA GLU A 39 -26.99 -22.80 -39.63
C GLU A 39 -26.15 -23.32 -38.46
N ILE A 40 -25.13 -22.55 -38.09
CA ILE A 40 -24.39 -22.80 -36.85
C ILE A 40 -25.40 -22.48 -35.75
N PRO A 41 -25.84 -23.46 -34.94
CA PRO A 41 -26.69 -23.14 -33.82
C PRO A 41 -25.88 -22.22 -32.91
N THR A 42 -26.29 -20.95 -32.83
CA THR A 42 -25.77 -20.04 -31.80
C THR A 42 -25.96 -20.76 -30.48
N PRO A 43 -24.89 -21.12 -29.74
CA PRO A 43 -25.08 -21.64 -28.42
C PRO A 43 -25.80 -20.56 -27.65
N GLN A 44 -27.06 -20.83 -27.28
CA GLN A 44 -27.78 -20.06 -26.27
C GLN A 44 -27.05 -20.34 -24.96
N LEU A 45 -25.90 -19.68 -24.78
CA LEU A 45 -25.28 -19.53 -23.49
C LEU A 45 -26.36 -18.90 -22.62
N PRO A 46 -26.72 -19.51 -21.48
CA PRO A 46 -27.61 -18.85 -20.55
C PRO A 46 -26.97 -17.50 -20.26
N ILE A 47 -27.63 -16.41 -20.69
CA ILE A 47 -27.16 -15.06 -20.41
C ILE A 47 -27.13 -15.01 -18.88
N PRO A 48 -25.95 -14.95 -18.24
CA PRO A 48 -25.90 -14.83 -16.79
C PRO A 48 -26.73 -13.61 -16.43
N ASP A 49 -27.42 -13.66 -15.30
CA ASP A 49 -28.25 -12.55 -14.84
C ASP A 49 -27.40 -11.26 -14.77
N ILE A 50 -27.41 -10.51 -15.87
CA ILE A 50 -26.64 -9.29 -16.07
C ILE A 50 -27.09 -8.24 -15.08
N THR A 51 -28.31 -8.38 -14.55
CA THR A 51 -28.86 -7.56 -13.47
C THR A 51 -28.00 -7.70 -12.23
N LYS A 52 -27.69 -8.91 -11.75
CA LYS A 52 -26.76 -9.11 -10.60
C LYS A 52 -25.33 -8.63 -10.88
N LEU A 53 -24.89 -8.70 -12.12
CA LEU A 53 -23.57 -8.23 -12.56
C LEU A 53 -23.49 -6.69 -12.67
N LEU A 54 -24.60 -6.04 -13.02
CA LEU A 54 -24.79 -4.59 -13.12
C LEU A 54 -25.16 -3.94 -11.79
N GLU A 55 -25.89 -4.67 -10.95
CA GLU A 55 -26.30 -4.30 -9.59
C GLU A 55 -25.08 -3.97 -8.74
N GLY A 56 -24.05 -4.81 -8.84
CA GLY A 56 -22.71 -4.63 -8.25
C GLY A 56 -22.73 -4.30 -6.76
N ASP A 57 -22.22 -5.21 -5.91
CA ASP A 57 -22.10 -4.98 -4.47
C ASP A 57 -21.60 -3.54 -4.13
N PRO A 58 -22.23 -2.84 -3.17
CA PRO A 58 -21.85 -1.47 -2.82
C PRO A 58 -20.34 -1.35 -2.57
N PRO A 59 -19.68 -0.31 -3.11
CA PRO A 59 -18.25 -0.10 -2.92
C PRO A 59 -17.83 -0.12 -1.45
N ILE A 60 -18.68 0.43 -0.58
CA ILE A 60 -18.53 0.43 0.88
C ILE A 60 -19.84 0.00 1.53
N THR A 61 -19.79 -0.99 2.40
CA THR A 61 -20.93 -1.52 3.17
C THR A 61 -20.79 -1.34 4.67
N THR A 62 -19.66 -0.82 5.18
CA THR A 62 -19.45 -0.56 6.62
C THR A 62 -20.56 0.30 7.21
N SER A 63 -21.13 -0.10 8.33
CA SER A 63 -22.28 0.54 8.97
C SER A 63 -22.14 0.54 10.50
N PHE A 64 -23.06 1.21 11.18
CA PHE A 64 -23.08 1.21 12.65
C PHE A 64 -23.28 -0.20 13.23
N ALA A 65 -23.96 -1.09 12.51
CA ALA A 65 -24.13 -2.49 12.90
C ALA A 65 -22.80 -3.29 12.92
N ASP A 66 -21.74 -2.77 12.29
CA ASP A 66 -20.42 -3.39 12.28
C ASP A 66 -19.54 -2.99 13.48
N THR A 67 -20.05 -2.10 14.34
CA THR A 67 -19.33 -1.60 15.53
C THR A 67 -19.45 -2.55 16.72
N ARG A 68 -18.46 -2.57 17.61
CA ARG A 68 -18.50 -3.34 18.87
C ARG A 68 -18.95 -2.47 20.04
N GLN A 69 -20.25 -2.19 20.11
CA GLN A 69 -20.85 -1.23 21.05
C GLN A 69 -20.59 -1.54 22.53
N GLN A 70 -20.45 -2.82 22.90
CA GLN A 70 -20.27 -3.26 24.29
C GLN A 70 -18.80 -3.37 24.74
N SER A 71 -17.84 -3.23 23.83
CA SER A 71 -16.41 -3.37 24.12
C SER A 71 -15.75 -2.00 24.22
N THR A 72 -16.09 -1.24 25.27
CA THR A 72 -15.64 0.14 25.46
C THR A 72 -14.95 0.32 26.83
N LEU A 73 -14.09 1.33 26.96
CA LEU A 73 -13.64 1.79 28.27
C LEU A 73 -14.69 2.75 28.87
N PRO A 74 -14.70 2.93 30.20
CA PRO A 74 -15.51 3.96 30.83
C PRO A 74 -15.30 5.34 30.19
N ASP A 75 -16.35 6.15 30.07
CA ASP A 75 -16.27 7.46 29.41
C ASP A 75 -15.38 8.46 30.14
N ASN A 76 -15.28 8.30 31.45
CA ASN A 76 -14.39 9.08 32.29
C ASN A 76 -12.94 8.57 32.28
N PHE A 77 -12.63 7.50 31.53
CA PHE A 77 -11.26 7.02 31.38
C PHE A 77 -10.44 8.04 30.59
N LYS A 78 -9.45 8.64 31.28
CA LYS A 78 -8.50 9.60 30.72
C LYS A 78 -7.08 9.17 31.07
N PRO A 79 -6.26 8.74 30.09
CA PRO A 79 -4.83 8.56 30.30
C PRO A 79 -4.18 9.86 30.76
N GLN A 80 -3.19 9.78 31.67
CA GLN A 80 -2.57 10.98 32.25
C GLN A 80 -1.76 11.80 31.23
N LYS A 81 -1.20 11.17 30.19
CA LYS A 81 -0.39 11.85 29.18
C LYS A 81 -0.39 11.10 27.86
N PHE A 82 -0.69 11.80 26.77
CA PHE A 82 -0.55 11.28 25.42
C PHE A 82 0.85 11.54 24.86
N GLN A 83 1.41 10.55 24.19
CA GLN A 83 2.61 10.68 23.34
C GLN A 83 2.17 10.88 21.87
N ARG A 84 3.02 11.49 21.05
CA ARG A 84 2.70 11.63 19.61
C ARG A 84 2.85 10.28 18.93
N LEU A 85 1.84 9.85 18.18
CA LEU A 85 1.87 8.61 17.40
C LEU A 85 3.01 8.62 16.36
N THR A 86 3.41 9.79 15.88
CA THR A 86 4.56 10.02 14.98
C THR A 86 5.93 9.72 15.61
N GLN A 87 6.02 9.61 16.93
CA GLN A 87 7.25 9.16 17.62
C GLN A 87 7.41 7.64 17.60
N LEU A 88 6.37 6.90 17.24
CA LEU A 88 6.44 5.45 17.10
C LEU A 88 7.12 5.08 15.78
N PRO A 89 7.93 4.01 15.74
CA PRO A 89 8.41 3.46 14.49
C PRO A 89 7.25 3.10 13.57
N ARG A 90 7.44 3.23 12.26
CA ARG A 90 6.44 2.78 11.27
C ARG A 90 6.75 1.38 10.77
N GLY A 91 5.70 0.58 10.54
CA GLY A 91 5.79 -0.74 9.93
C GLY A 91 5.89 -0.67 8.40
N ALA A 92 6.01 -1.85 7.78
CA ALA A 92 6.18 -1.97 6.33
C ALA A 92 4.98 -1.40 5.55
N ASN A 93 3.79 -1.35 6.14
CA ASN A 93 2.59 -0.81 5.53
C ASN A 93 2.44 0.69 5.76
N GLY A 94 3.38 1.34 6.44
CA GLY A 94 3.29 2.75 6.82
C GLY A 94 2.40 3.00 8.04
N GLY A 95 1.90 1.94 8.70
CA GLY A 95 1.24 2.03 10.00
C GLY A 95 2.26 2.23 11.13
N PHE A 96 1.79 2.36 12.36
CA PHE A 96 2.62 2.64 13.53
C PHE A 96 2.79 1.39 14.40
N LEU A 97 4.01 1.10 14.83
CA LEU A 97 4.31 -0.02 15.69
C LEU A 97 3.96 0.33 17.14
N LEU A 98 2.81 -0.16 17.60
CA LEU A 98 2.28 0.14 18.92
C LEU A 98 3.08 -0.55 20.03
N ARG A 99 3.19 0.14 21.16
CA ARG A 99 3.73 -0.34 22.44
C ARG A 99 2.80 0.12 23.57
N PRO A 100 2.82 -0.50 24.78
CA PRO A 100 2.03 -0.02 25.90
C PRO A 100 2.18 1.49 26.14
N GLY A 101 1.06 2.16 26.42
CA GLY A 101 0.99 3.61 26.58
C GLY A 101 -0.20 4.25 25.87
N ALA A 102 -0.31 5.58 25.99
CA ALA A 102 -1.33 6.38 25.33
C ALA A 102 -0.71 7.26 24.23
N PHE A 103 -1.31 7.26 23.04
CA PHE A 103 -0.80 7.97 21.87
C PHE A 103 -1.90 8.77 21.19
N GLU A 104 -1.52 9.84 20.49
CA GLU A 104 -2.45 10.64 19.71
C GLU A 104 -1.84 11.20 18.42
N LEU A 105 -2.70 11.46 17.44
CA LEU A 105 -2.34 12.10 16.19
C LEU A 105 -3.57 12.72 15.52
N ALA A 106 -3.47 13.97 15.08
CA ALA A 106 -4.42 14.53 14.11
C ALA A 106 -4.12 13.95 12.72
N VAL A 107 -4.98 13.08 12.22
CA VAL A 107 -4.84 12.43 10.92
C VAL A 107 -5.73 13.05 9.87
N GLU A 108 -5.28 12.97 8.62
CA GLU A 108 -6.16 13.19 7.47
C GLU A 108 -7.23 12.10 7.43
N SER A 109 -8.49 12.53 7.49
CA SER A 109 -9.67 11.67 7.33
C SER A 109 -10.44 12.02 6.05
N TYR A 110 -11.35 11.13 5.67
CA TYR A 110 -11.99 11.14 4.36
C TYR A 110 -13.46 10.75 4.46
N CYS A 111 -14.32 11.47 3.74
CA CYS A 111 -15.72 11.15 3.60
C CYS A 111 -15.88 9.87 2.76
N LEU A 112 -16.34 8.79 3.40
CA LEU A 112 -16.64 7.50 2.76
C LEU A 112 -18.14 7.30 2.51
N ARG A 113 -18.94 8.37 2.65
CA ARG A 113 -20.37 8.35 2.36
C ARG A 113 -20.79 9.72 1.84
N ALA A 114 -20.74 9.88 0.53
CA ALA A 114 -21.20 11.11 -0.08
C ALA A 114 -22.73 11.28 0.08
N GLY A 115 -23.19 12.52 0.05
CA GLY A 115 -24.60 12.88 0.28
C GLY A 115 -25.01 12.78 1.75
N THR A 116 -24.06 12.91 2.69
CA THR A 116 -24.36 12.94 4.13
C THR A 116 -23.65 14.10 4.82
N HIS A 117 -24.10 14.41 6.04
CA HIS A 117 -23.61 15.54 6.82
C HIS A 117 -22.25 15.24 7.45
N GLY A 118 -21.42 16.28 7.55
CA GLY A 118 -20.15 16.18 8.26
C GLY A 118 -20.31 15.86 9.76
N PRO A 119 -19.19 15.63 10.46
CA PRO A 119 -19.18 15.53 11.92
C PRO A 119 -19.68 16.82 12.58
N SER A 120 -20.37 16.72 13.72
CA SER A 120 -20.72 17.87 14.56
C SER A 120 -20.61 17.53 16.05
N GLN A 121 -20.59 18.57 16.90
CA GLN A 121 -20.36 18.45 18.34
C GLN A 121 -21.36 17.52 19.03
N GLY A 122 -20.90 16.79 20.05
CA GLY A 122 -21.75 15.90 20.86
C GLY A 122 -21.99 14.50 20.27
N ASN A 123 -21.53 14.21 19.05
CA ASN A 123 -21.66 12.87 18.45
C ASN A 123 -20.38 12.05 18.60
N GLY A 124 -20.50 10.88 19.21
CA GLY A 124 -19.45 9.88 19.31
C GLY A 124 -19.33 9.01 18.06
N TYR A 125 -18.09 8.61 17.78
CA TYR A 125 -17.74 7.71 16.69
C TYR A 125 -17.15 6.42 17.25
N LEU A 126 -17.56 5.28 16.69
CA LEU A 126 -17.05 3.97 17.05
C LEU A 126 -16.17 3.39 15.94
N TYR A 127 -15.26 2.50 16.34
CA TYR A 127 -14.50 1.68 15.41
C TYR A 127 -15.43 0.70 14.66
N ALA A 128 -15.25 0.61 13.34
CA ALA A 128 -15.74 -0.50 12.53
C ALA A 128 -14.70 -0.90 11.45
N PRO A 129 -14.67 -2.17 11.03
CA PRO A 129 -13.84 -2.60 9.90
C PRO A 129 -14.35 -2.00 8.57
N LEU A 130 -13.43 -1.65 7.67
CA LEU A 130 -13.79 -1.29 6.30
C LEU A 130 -14.28 -2.52 5.52
N LYS A 131 -15.51 -2.46 5.01
CA LYS A 131 -16.24 -3.52 4.31
C LYS A 131 -16.83 -2.98 3.00
N GLY A 132 -17.05 -3.87 2.04
CA GLY A 132 -17.63 -3.56 0.73
C GLY A 132 -16.77 -4.06 -0.43
N SER A 133 -17.30 -4.00 -1.65
CA SER A 133 -16.65 -4.56 -2.84
C SER A 133 -15.36 -3.82 -3.24
N LYS A 134 -15.18 -2.58 -2.77
CA LYS A 134 -14.00 -1.74 -3.01
C LYS A 134 -13.19 -1.45 -1.76
N ALA A 135 -13.50 -2.10 -0.63
CA ALA A 135 -12.80 -1.92 0.64
C ALA A 135 -11.27 -2.09 0.52
N GLY A 136 -10.82 -3.13 -0.20
CA GLY A 136 -9.39 -3.38 -0.41
C GLY A 136 -8.68 -2.26 -1.18
N LEU A 137 -9.32 -1.72 -2.22
CA LEU A 137 -8.77 -0.61 -3.02
C LEU A 137 -8.73 0.69 -2.22
N ILE A 138 -9.78 0.99 -1.45
CA ILE A 138 -9.82 2.17 -0.58
C ILE A 138 -8.73 2.08 0.50
N GLN A 139 -8.61 0.93 1.15
CA GLN A 139 -7.53 0.69 2.11
C GLN A 139 -6.16 0.90 1.47
N GLN A 140 -5.94 0.37 0.27
CA GLN A 140 -4.69 0.52 -0.46
C GLN A 140 -4.38 1.98 -0.81
N ILE A 141 -5.36 2.77 -1.25
CA ILE A 141 -5.21 4.20 -1.54
C ILE A 141 -4.79 4.96 -0.28
N LEU A 142 -5.53 4.79 0.81
CA LEU A 142 -5.26 5.47 2.08
C LEU A 142 -3.91 5.05 2.66
N GLN A 143 -3.56 3.77 2.55
CA GLN A 143 -2.26 3.24 2.97
C GLN A 143 -1.10 3.79 2.13
N ASN A 144 -1.22 3.77 0.81
CA ASN A 144 -0.18 4.25 -0.10
C ASN A 144 0.00 5.76 -0.03
N SER A 145 -1.05 6.52 0.29
CA SER A 145 -1.00 7.98 0.43
C SER A 145 0.07 8.45 1.42
N VAL A 146 0.42 7.63 2.41
CA VAL A 146 1.48 7.91 3.40
C VAL A 146 2.84 8.09 2.72
N ARG A 147 3.09 7.35 1.64
CA ARG A 147 4.32 7.44 0.85
C ARG A 147 4.29 8.50 -0.25
N HIS A 148 3.15 9.14 -0.42
CA HIS A 148 2.91 10.16 -1.42
C HIS A 148 2.40 11.46 -0.78
N PRO A 149 3.17 12.08 0.14
CA PRO A 149 2.77 13.33 0.78
C PRO A 149 2.60 14.49 -0.20
N GLU A 150 3.20 14.39 -1.38
CA GLU A 150 3.05 15.37 -2.45
C GLU A 150 1.65 15.37 -3.06
N ILE A 151 0.85 14.31 -2.84
CA ILE A 151 -0.53 14.25 -3.31
C ILE A 151 -1.42 15.02 -2.31
N PRO A 152 -2.13 16.06 -2.75
CA PRO A 152 -3.10 16.77 -1.95
C PRO A 152 -4.20 15.84 -1.41
N GLN A 153 -4.61 16.03 -0.16
CA GLN A 153 -5.70 15.27 0.46
C GLN A 153 -7.00 15.37 -0.35
N LYS A 154 -7.27 16.55 -0.92
CA LYS A 154 -8.44 16.81 -1.78
C LYS A 154 -8.50 15.87 -3.00
N ASP A 155 -7.36 15.56 -3.61
CA ASP A 155 -7.32 14.70 -4.79
C ASP A 155 -7.55 13.23 -4.40
N ILE A 156 -7.06 12.83 -3.22
CA ILE A 156 -7.38 11.53 -2.63
C ILE A 156 -8.88 11.44 -2.33
N GLN A 157 -9.48 12.48 -1.74
CA GLN A 157 -10.92 12.53 -1.46
C GLN A 157 -11.76 12.39 -2.74
N VAL A 158 -11.38 13.09 -3.80
CA VAL A 158 -12.05 13.00 -5.11
C VAL A 158 -11.88 11.63 -5.74
N LEU A 159 -10.69 11.02 -5.66
CA LEU A 159 -10.46 9.64 -6.11
C LEU A 159 -11.34 8.64 -5.34
N LEU A 160 -11.48 8.79 -4.02
CA LEU A 160 -12.35 7.94 -3.21
C LEU A 160 -13.82 8.11 -3.61
N TRP A 161 -14.28 9.35 -3.83
CA TRP A 161 -15.64 9.59 -4.33
C TRP A 161 -15.85 9.03 -5.73
N ALA A 162 -14.86 9.07 -6.62
CA ALA A 162 -14.94 8.43 -7.94
C ALA A 162 -15.17 6.92 -7.81
N ILE A 163 -14.45 6.24 -6.92
CA ILE A 163 -14.62 4.80 -6.67
C ILE A 163 -15.99 4.49 -6.05
N ILE A 164 -16.42 5.27 -5.07
CA ILE A 164 -17.73 5.11 -4.41
C ILE A 164 -18.87 5.35 -5.40
N ALA A 165 -18.75 6.35 -6.27
CA ALA A 165 -19.71 6.65 -7.32
C ALA A 165 -19.57 5.73 -8.55
N ARG A 166 -18.70 4.72 -8.50
CA ARG A 166 -18.43 3.76 -9.59
C ARG A 166 -18.06 4.45 -10.92
N THR A 167 -17.33 5.56 -10.83
CA THR A 167 -16.84 6.33 -11.99
C THR A 167 -15.58 5.67 -12.53
N LYS A 168 -15.49 5.49 -13.86
CA LYS A 168 -14.24 5.00 -14.47
C LYS A 168 -13.15 6.03 -14.25
N ILE A 169 -11.95 5.58 -13.88
CA ILE A 169 -10.79 6.46 -13.70
C ILE A 169 -10.48 7.20 -15.01
N SER A 170 -10.62 6.53 -16.16
CA SER A 170 -10.44 7.15 -17.49
C SER A 170 -11.34 8.35 -17.76
N ASP A 171 -12.48 8.43 -17.08
CA ASP A 171 -13.50 9.46 -17.31
C ASP A 171 -13.32 10.65 -16.35
N THR A 172 -12.45 10.50 -15.32
CA THR A 172 -12.09 11.60 -14.41
C THR A 172 -11.11 12.60 -15.05
N ASN A 173 -10.89 13.74 -14.41
CA ASN A 173 -9.90 14.72 -14.89
C ASN A 173 -8.44 14.17 -14.81
N ALA A 174 -7.50 14.83 -15.49
CA ALA A 174 -6.12 14.36 -15.59
C ALA A 174 -5.38 14.28 -14.24
N GLU A 175 -5.71 15.16 -13.29
CA GLU A 175 -5.09 15.20 -11.97
C GLU A 175 -5.51 13.99 -11.11
N ILE A 176 -6.78 13.60 -11.17
CA ILE A 176 -7.28 12.40 -10.51
C ILE A 176 -6.76 11.12 -11.16
N GLN A 177 -6.62 11.10 -12.50
CA GLN A 177 -5.97 10.00 -13.20
C GLN A 177 -4.50 9.81 -12.76
N GLN A 178 -3.76 10.91 -12.59
CA GLN A 178 -2.38 10.87 -12.10
C GLN A 178 -2.31 10.42 -10.64
N THR A 179 -3.24 10.90 -9.80
CA THR A 179 -3.38 10.48 -8.41
C THR A 179 -3.62 8.98 -8.31
N ALA A 180 -4.54 8.44 -9.12
CA ALA A 180 -4.79 7.00 -9.22
C ALA A 180 -3.53 6.24 -9.66
N ALA A 181 -2.83 6.71 -10.70
CA ALA A 181 -1.61 6.08 -11.21
C ALA A 181 -0.46 6.02 -10.19
N LYS A 182 -0.41 6.95 -9.23
CA LYS A 182 0.56 6.93 -8.13
C LYS A 182 0.15 5.98 -6.99
N LEU A 183 -1.14 5.88 -6.68
CA LEU A 183 -1.63 5.19 -5.49
C LEU A 183 -2.10 3.75 -5.74
N LEU A 184 -2.38 3.38 -7.00
CA LEU A 184 -2.94 2.09 -7.40
C LEU A 184 -2.04 1.37 -8.41
N THR A 185 -2.20 0.05 -8.51
CA THR A 185 -1.53 -0.73 -9.56
C THR A 185 -2.25 -0.58 -10.90
N LYS A 186 -1.60 -1.00 -11.99
CA LYS A 186 -2.22 -1.03 -13.32
C LYS A 186 -3.45 -1.95 -13.36
N ASP A 187 -3.40 -3.08 -12.66
CA ASP A 187 -4.50 -4.03 -12.58
C ASP A 187 -5.69 -3.43 -11.81
N ASP A 188 -5.43 -2.71 -10.72
CA ASP A 188 -6.46 -1.99 -9.96
C ASP A 188 -7.16 -0.95 -10.85
N ILE A 189 -6.39 -0.16 -11.61
CA ILE A 189 -6.93 0.86 -12.53
C ILE A 189 -7.73 0.20 -13.65
N PHE A 190 -7.26 -0.92 -14.21
CA PHE A 190 -7.99 -1.70 -15.21
C PHE A 190 -9.34 -2.18 -14.67
N GLN A 191 -9.37 -2.72 -13.45
CA GLN A 191 -10.61 -3.15 -12.79
C GLN A 191 -11.58 -1.97 -12.55
N LEU A 192 -11.07 -0.81 -12.12
CA LEU A 192 -11.89 0.39 -11.91
C LEU A 192 -12.45 0.98 -13.21
N ASN A 193 -11.79 0.75 -14.35
CA ASN A 193 -12.30 1.11 -15.68
C ASN A 193 -13.32 0.10 -16.26
N GLY A 194 -13.75 -0.88 -15.46
CA GLY A 194 -14.75 -1.88 -15.82
C GLY A 194 -14.17 -3.26 -16.14
N GLY A 195 -12.86 -3.47 -16.01
CA GLY A 195 -12.21 -4.75 -16.30
C GLY A 195 -12.60 -5.30 -17.67
N ALA A 196 -12.95 -6.59 -17.73
CA ALA A 196 -13.43 -7.22 -18.96
C ALA A 196 -14.83 -6.72 -19.41
N LEU A 197 -15.67 -6.22 -18.49
CA LEU A 197 -16.99 -5.65 -18.82
C LEU A 197 -16.87 -4.28 -19.49
N GLY A 198 -15.80 -3.54 -19.22
CA GLY A 198 -15.49 -2.28 -19.90
C GLY A 198 -15.19 -2.45 -21.39
N LEU A 199 -14.95 -3.68 -21.85
CA LEU A 199 -14.75 -4.04 -23.26
C LEU A 199 -16.07 -4.40 -23.98
N ILE A 200 -17.18 -4.51 -23.25
CA ILE A 200 -18.50 -4.82 -23.81
C ILE A 200 -19.08 -3.55 -24.44
N PRO A 201 -19.63 -3.61 -25.68
CA PRO A 201 -20.24 -2.46 -26.33
C PRO A 201 -21.37 -1.81 -25.51
N LYS A 202 -21.37 -0.47 -25.45
CA LYS A 202 -22.31 0.35 -24.65
C LYS A 202 -23.79 0.03 -24.92
N SER A 203 -24.14 -0.27 -26.17
CA SER A 203 -25.51 -0.60 -26.58
C SER A 203 -26.08 -1.87 -25.95
N VAL A 204 -25.22 -2.81 -25.54
CA VAL A 204 -25.62 -4.04 -24.84
C VAL A 204 -25.86 -3.75 -23.35
N LEU A 205 -25.07 -2.86 -22.77
CA LEU A 205 -25.15 -2.43 -21.38
C LEU A 205 -26.41 -1.58 -21.11
N ASP A 206 -26.74 -0.68 -22.05
CA ASP A 206 -27.89 0.23 -21.95
C ASP A 206 -29.24 -0.53 -21.95
N LYS A 207 -29.34 -1.63 -22.72
CA LYS A 207 -30.53 -2.50 -22.73
C LYS A 207 -30.73 -3.27 -21.43
N ALA A 208 -29.65 -3.55 -20.72
CA ALA A 208 -29.67 -4.32 -19.49
C ALA A 208 -30.03 -3.45 -18.26
N THR A 209 -29.55 -2.21 -18.24
CA THR A 209 -29.82 -1.24 -17.16
C THR A 209 -31.25 -0.68 -17.18
N ALA A 210 -31.91 -0.69 -18.33
CA ALA A 210 -33.31 -0.25 -18.47
C ALA A 210 -34.31 -1.06 -17.61
N ASN A 211 -33.95 -2.28 -17.21
CA ASN A 211 -34.82 -3.22 -16.50
C ASN A 211 -34.59 -3.27 -14.97
N LEU A 212 -33.80 -2.35 -14.39
CA LEU A 212 -33.48 -2.35 -12.96
C LEU A 212 -34.68 -1.95 -12.06
N PRO A 213 -34.93 -2.65 -10.93
CA PRO A 213 -35.95 -2.30 -9.94
C PRO A 213 -35.76 -0.91 -9.30
N SER A 214 -36.87 -0.24 -8.94
CA SER A 214 -36.90 1.13 -8.39
C SER A 214 -36.04 1.39 -7.14
N PRO A 215 -35.92 0.47 -6.15
CA PRO A 215 -35.06 0.71 -4.99
C PRO A 215 -33.57 0.83 -5.33
N LEU A 216 -33.14 0.17 -6.42
CA LEU A 216 -31.76 0.29 -6.92
C LEU A 216 -31.56 1.63 -7.63
N ARG A 217 -32.58 2.18 -8.31
CA ARG A 217 -32.51 3.50 -8.94
C ARG A 217 -32.13 4.61 -7.94
N LEU A 218 -32.67 4.61 -6.72
CA LEU A 218 -32.40 5.65 -5.73
C LEU A 218 -30.91 5.71 -5.28
N VAL A 219 -30.27 4.55 -5.12
CA VAL A 219 -28.83 4.45 -4.82
C VAL A 219 -28.01 4.90 -6.03
N PHE A 220 -28.43 4.50 -7.24
CA PHE A 220 -27.81 4.95 -8.48
C PHE A 220 -27.99 6.45 -8.75
N GLU A 221 -29.10 7.08 -8.35
CA GLU A 221 -29.37 8.51 -8.58
C GLU A 221 -28.45 9.42 -7.76
N THR A 222 -28.19 9.07 -6.50
CA THR A 222 -27.25 9.84 -5.64
C THR A 222 -25.80 9.70 -6.13
N GLU A 223 -25.40 8.49 -6.53
CA GLU A 223 -24.08 8.26 -7.13
C GLU A 223 -23.95 8.86 -8.53
N ALA A 224 -25.02 8.89 -9.32
CA ALA A 224 -25.04 9.44 -10.68
C ALA A 224 -24.73 10.94 -10.68
N ARG A 225 -25.25 11.70 -9.70
CA ARG A 225 -24.97 13.13 -9.58
C ARG A 225 -23.48 13.42 -9.32
N ILE A 226 -22.84 12.61 -8.48
CA ILE A 226 -21.41 12.74 -8.19
C ILE A 226 -20.59 12.31 -9.43
N ARG A 227 -20.97 11.18 -10.05
CA ARG A 227 -20.34 10.68 -11.26
C ARG A 227 -20.37 11.71 -12.39
N GLU A 228 -21.52 12.32 -12.64
CA GLU A 228 -21.68 13.37 -13.66
C GLU A 228 -20.66 14.50 -13.45
N MET A 229 -20.61 15.04 -12.23
CA MET A 229 -19.67 16.13 -11.91
C MET A 229 -18.20 15.72 -12.01
N LEU A 230 -17.86 14.49 -11.64
CA LEU A 230 -16.50 13.95 -11.76
C LEU A 230 -16.04 13.80 -13.21
N THR A 231 -16.97 13.67 -14.16
CA THR A 231 -16.67 13.59 -15.60
C THR A 231 -16.56 14.96 -16.28
N ILE A 232 -17.10 16.01 -15.64
CA ILE A 232 -16.96 17.38 -16.13
C ILE A 232 -15.56 17.89 -15.76
N LYS A 233 -14.72 18.10 -16.78
CA LYS A 233 -13.30 18.45 -16.58
C LYS A 233 -13.06 19.76 -15.81
N SER A 234 -14.04 20.67 -15.79
CA SER A 234 -13.94 21.98 -15.12
C SER A 234 -14.48 21.99 -13.69
N THR A 235 -14.99 20.86 -13.17
CA THR A 235 -15.54 20.83 -11.80
C THR A 235 -14.44 21.01 -10.77
N SER A 236 -14.58 22.02 -9.92
CA SER A 236 -13.67 22.27 -8.80
C SER A 236 -13.96 21.35 -7.62
N TYR A 237 -12.96 21.20 -6.72
CA TYR A 237 -13.13 20.48 -5.47
C TYR A 237 -14.30 21.01 -4.63
N THR A 238 -14.40 22.34 -4.46
CA THR A 238 -15.47 22.97 -3.66
C THR A 238 -16.85 22.64 -4.20
N GLN A 239 -17.02 22.61 -5.53
CA GLN A 239 -18.28 22.21 -6.15
C GLN A 239 -18.63 20.74 -5.89
N LEU A 240 -17.63 19.84 -5.94
CA LEU A 240 -17.81 18.43 -5.58
C LEU A 240 -18.18 18.27 -4.10
N GLU A 241 -17.47 18.98 -3.23
CA GLU A 241 -17.66 18.92 -1.77
C GLU A 241 -19.06 19.36 -1.36
N GLN A 242 -19.61 20.44 -1.94
CA GLN A 242 -20.97 20.92 -1.64
C GLN A 242 -22.07 19.89 -1.92
N ILE A 243 -21.83 18.94 -2.84
CA ILE A 243 -22.79 17.88 -3.16
C ILE A 243 -22.50 16.63 -2.33
N ALA A 244 -21.23 16.32 -2.11
CA ALA A 244 -20.83 15.12 -1.38
C ALA A 244 -20.97 15.29 0.15
N VAL A 245 -20.93 16.50 0.67
CA VAL A 245 -20.99 16.83 2.09
C VAL A 245 -22.12 17.83 2.33
N LEU A 246 -23.20 17.35 2.94
CA LEU A 246 -24.38 18.18 3.19
C LEU A 246 -24.12 19.18 4.32
N ALA A 247 -24.55 20.42 4.12
CA ALA A 247 -24.50 21.47 5.13
C ALA A 247 -25.61 21.31 6.18
N GLY A 248 -25.37 21.82 7.40
CA GLY A 248 -26.32 21.80 8.51
C GLY A 248 -26.33 20.50 9.31
N GLU A 249 -27.22 20.41 10.30
CA GLU A 249 -27.40 19.22 11.14
C GLU A 249 -28.38 18.23 10.49
N PRO A 250 -28.05 16.93 10.43
CA PRO A 250 -29.00 15.92 9.96
C PRO A 250 -30.17 15.79 10.94
N GLN A 251 -31.30 15.28 10.44
CA GLN A 251 -32.30 14.72 11.34
C GLN A 251 -31.68 13.53 12.06
N ARG A 252 -31.71 13.57 13.40
CA ARG A 252 -31.11 12.53 14.23
C ARG A 252 -31.76 11.18 13.96
N ASP A 253 -30.96 10.23 13.48
CA ASP A 253 -31.39 8.87 13.19
C ASP A 253 -30.37 7.85 13.69
N GLY A 254 -30.71 7.09 14.72
CA GLY A 254 -29.83 6.09 15.33
C GLY A 254 -29.49 6.37 16.80
N PRO A 255 -28.66 5.50 17.42
CA PRO A 255 -28.36 5.60 18.84
C PRO A 255 -27.41 6.75 19.18
N GLU A 256 -27.59 7.29 20.39
CA GLU A 256 -26.67 8.26 20.97
C GLU A 256 -25.38 7.59 21.42
N ILE A 257 -24.26 8.04 20.85
CA ILE A 257 -22.92 7.66 21.29
C ILE A 257 -22.29 8.90 21.90
N PRO A 258 -21.91 8.88 23.19
CA PRO A 258 -21.22 10.01 23.77
C PRO A 258 -19.89 10.29 23.07
N GLU A 259 -19.58 11.58 22.97
CA GLU A 259 -18.36 12.07 22.35
C GLU A 259 -17.12 11.44 22.98
N GLY A 260 -16.15 11.06 22.14
CA GLY A 260 -14.89 10.48 22.61
C GLY A 260 -15.01 9.07 23.21
N ARG A 261 -16.09 8.32 22.93
CA ARG A 261 -16.25 6.91 23.32
C ARG A 261 -15.06 6.07 22.87
N TRP A 262 -14.40 5.42 23.83
CA TRP A 262 -13.34 4.45 23.55
C TRP A 262 -13.91 3.16 22.97
N SER A 263 -13.40 2.73 21.82
CA SER A 263 -13.75 1.46 21.16
C SER A 263 -12.60 0.47 21.26
N LEU A 264 -12.88 -0.79 21.60
CA LEU A 264 -11.90 -1.87 21.50
C LEU A 264 -11.62 -2.18 20.02
N ASN A 265 -10.38 -2.01 19.61
CA ASN A 265 -9.87 -2.47 18.33
C ASN A 265 -9.61 -4.00 18.38
N PRO A 266 -9.89 -4.77 17.32
CA PRO A 266 -9.63 -6.21 17.26
C PRO A 266 -8.16 -6.59 17.52
N GLN A 267 -7.22 -5.66 17.31
CA GLN A 267 -5.82 -5.87 17.61
C GLN A 267 -5.48 -5.76 19.11
N GLY A 268 -6.45 -5.44 19.97
CA GLY A 268 -6.34 -5.52 21.44
C GLY A 268 -6.10 -4.19 22.17
N PHE A 269 -6.09 -3.07 21.45
CA PHE A 269 -5.94 -1.73 22.04
C PHE A 269 -7.27 -0.99 21.96
N TYR A 270 -7.38 0.14 22.65
CA TYR A 270 -8.56 0.99 22.60
C TYR A 270 -8.27 2.23 21.77
N ILE A 271 -9.25 2.65 20.96
CA ILE A 271 -9.17 3.83 20.11
C ILE A 271 -10.42 4.67 20.23
N ARG A 272 -10.28 5.99 20.18
CA ARG A 272 -11.40 6.92 20.02
C ARG A 272 -11.09 7.94 18.92
N TYR A 273 -12.16 8.48 18.36
CA TYR A 273 -12.12 9.41 17.24
C TYR A 273 -12.79 10.73 17.65
N LEU A 274 -12.09 11.83 17.41
CA LEU A 274 -12.52 13.20 17.70
C LEU A 274 -12.41 14.03 16.41
N PRO A 275 -13.39 13.92 15.50
CA PRO A 275 -13.36 14.64 14.24
C PRO A 275 -13.69 16.13 14.43
N THR A 276 -12.88 17.00 13.85
CA THR A 276 -13.17 18.45 13.74
C THR A 276 -13.94 18.74 12.46
N TYR A 277 -13.55 18.08 11.37
CA TYR A 277 -14.21 18.06 10.07
C TYR A 277 -14.09 16.65 9.51
N TYR A 278 -14.80 16.34 8.42
CA TYR A 278 -14.60 15.03 7.79
C TYR A 278 -13.17 14.84 7.27
N SER A 279 -12.48 15.94 6.96
CA SER A 279 -11.09 15.97 6.48
C SER A 279 -10.05 15.85 7.61
N LYS A 280 -10.43 16.03 8.88
CA LYS A 280 -9.49 16.05 10.00
C LYS A 280 -10.06 15.37 11.24
N THR A 281 -9.40 14.31 11.69
CA THR A 281 -9.77 13.56 12.89
C THR A 281 -8.59 13.43 13.84
N LEU A 282 -8.76 13.85 15.10
CA LEU A 282 -7.83 13.47 16.15
C LEU A 282 -8.15 12.03 16.57
N ILE A 283 -7.17 11.14 16.39
CA ILE A 283 -7.22 9.78 16.94
C ILE A 283 -6.45 9.74 18.25
N GLN A 284 -7.00 9.02 19.23
CA GLN A 284 -6.33 8.72 20.48
C GLN A 284 -6.37 7.21 20.71
N ILE A 285 -5.22 6.64 21.05
CA ILE A 285 -5.00 5.21 21.22
C ILE A 285 -4.52 4.96 22.64
N TYR A 286 -5.07 3.96 23.30
CA TYR A 286 -4.60 3.43 24.57
C TYR A 286 -4.25 1.95 24.42
N VAL A 287 -2.98 1.63 24.64
CA VAL A 287 -2.42 0.28 24.57
C VAL A 287 -2.15 -0.19 25.99
N PRO A 288 -2.89 -1.19 26.53
CA PRO A 288 -2.72 -1.63 27.91
C PRO A 288 -1.41 -2.42 28.12
N ASP A 289 -0.89 -2.48 29.34
CA ASP A 289 0.37 -3.18 29.63
C ASP A 289 0.32 -4.70 29.35
N ASN A 290 -0.87 -5.29 29.49
CA ASN A 290 -1.12 -6.70 29.17
C ASN A 290 -1.41 -6.94 27.67
N PHE A 291 -1.26 -5.93 26.81
CA PHE A 291 -1.55 -6.00 25.37
C PHE A 291 -0.82 -7.15 24.67
N ARG A 292 0.44 -7.45 25.06
CA ARG A 292 1.18 -8.60 24.50
C ARG A 292 0.55 -9.96 24.84
N LYS A 293 -0.09 -10.10 26.01
CA LYS A 293 -0.81 -11.33 26.39
C LYS A 293 -2.15 -11.44 25.65
N GLN A 294 -2.83 -10.32 25.41
CA GLN A 294 -4.12 -10.28 24.71
C GLN A 294 -3.98 -10.44 23.19
N ALA A 295 -2.96 -9.83 22.57
CA ALA A 295 -2.65 -10.01 21.14
C ALA A 295 -2.37 -11.50 20.82
N ASN A 296 -1.58 -12.17 21.66
CA ASN A 296 -1.29 -13.61 21.51
C ASN A 296 -2.51 -14.51 21.80
N ALA A 297 -3.43 -14.11 22.68
CA ALA A 297 -4.67 -14.85 22.94
C ALA A 297 -5.66 -14.75 21.76
N ASN A 298 -5.69 -13.61 21.06
CA ASN A 298 -6.59 -13.38 19.91
C ASN A 298 -6.11 -14.08 18.61
N VAL A 299 -4.81 -14.41 18.50
CA VAL A 299 -4.27 -15.25 17.41
C VAL A 299 -4.93 -16.63 17.37
N ASN A 300 -5.28 -17.20 18.53
CA ASN A 300 -5.92 -18.52 18.62
C ASN A 300 -7.40 -18.52 18.20
N LEU A 301 -8.05 -17.36 18.13
CA LEU A 301 -9.44 -17.21 17.66
C LEU A 301 -9.51 -16.94 16.16
N ALA A 302 -8.56 -16.18 15.60
CA ALA A 302 -8.47 -15.90 14.15
C ALA A 302 -8.04 -17.12 13.32
N ALA A 303 -7.38 -18.11 13.95
CA ALA A 303 -7.01 -19.37 13.28
C ALA A 303 -8.22 -20.26 12.91
N LYS A 304 -9.43 -19.99 13.43
CA LYS A 304 -10.65 -20.76 13.13
C LYS A 304 -11.60 -20.12 12.13
N SER A 305 -11.36 -18.89 11.67
CA SER A 305 -12.16 -18.27 10.61
C SER A 305 -11.27 -17.48 9.64
N THR A 306 -11.02 -18.07 8.48
CA THR A 306 -10.71 -17.39 7.20
C THR A 306 -9.75 -16.19 7.24
N LYS A 307 -8.50 -16.44 6.79
CA LYS A 307 -7.57 -15.51 6.12
C LYS A 307 -8.01 -14.02 6.03
N LYS A 308 -7.82 -13.24 7.09
CA LYS A 308 -7.45 -11.80 7.07
C LYS A 308 -7.51 -11.24 8.50
N ALA A 309 -6.60 -10.32 8.81
CA ALA A 309 -6.56 -9.48 10.00
C ALA A 309 -5.99 -10.12 11.29
N LEU A 310 -4.68 -10.38 11.29
CA LEU A 310 -3.78 -9.85 12.31
C LEU A 310 -2.36 -9.91 11.73
N LEU A 311 -1.89 -8.82 11.08
CA LEU A 311 -0.45 -8.67 10.88
C LEU A 311 0.14 -8.36 12.26
N LEU A 312 0.47 -9.40 13.02
CA LEU A 312 1.57 -9.26 13.96
C LEU A 312 2.81 -9.04 13.11
N THR A 313 3.55 -7.98 13.41
CA THR A 313 4.96 -7.97 12.99
C THR A 313 5.63 -9.20 13.62
N GLN A 314 6.62 -9.77 12.93
CA GLN A 314 7.30 -10.99 13.40
C GLN A 314 7.97 -10.81 14.79
N ASP A 315 8.01 -9.57 15.31
CA ASP A 315 8.55 -9.19 16.63
C ASP A 315 7.51 -9.13 17.77
N GLY A 316 6.26 -9.54 17.53
CA GLY A 316 5.18 -9.48 18.54
C GLY A 316 4.67 -8.06 18.81
N GLY A 317 5.00 -7.09 17.95
CA GLY A 317 4.39 -5.76 17.90
C GLY A 317 3.16 -5.74 16.97
N VAL A 318 2.16 -4.95 17.33
CA VAL A 318 0.98 -4.70 16.49
C VAL A 318 1.23 -3.45 15.65
N GLU A 319 1.23 -3.60 14.32
CA GLU A 319 1.18 -2.45 13.42
C GLU A 319 -0.26 -1.94 13.36
N TYR A 320 -0.47 -0.72 13.86
CA TYR A 320 -1.71 0.01 13.69
C TYR A 320 -1.70 0.80 12.38
N ASN A 321 -2.61 0.46 11.48
CA ASN A 321 -2.82 1.21 10.24
C ASN A 321 -4.29 1.67 10.14
N PRO A 322 -4.58 2.99 10.23
CA PRO A 322 -5.93 3.52 10.15
C PRO A 322 -6.65 3.23 8.81
N ALA A 323 -5.91 2.92 7.74
CA ALA A 323 -6.47 2.74 6.40
C ALA A 323 -7.47 1.57 6.25
N GLY A 324 -7.43 0.59 7.16
CA GLY A 324 -8.35 -0.55 7.16
C GLY A 324 -9.61 -0.35 8.00
N GLU A 325 -9.76 0.81 8.61
CA GLU A 325 -10.77 1.09 9.63
C GLU A 325 -11.65 2.27 9.23
N VAL A 326 -12.83 2.33 9.81
CA VAL A 326 -13.78 3.42 9.61
C VAL A 326 -14.25 3.91 10.97
N ALA A 327 -14.18 5.22 11.20
CA ALA A 327 -14.89 5.84 12.31
C ALA A 327 -16.36 5.99 11.89
N VAL A 328 -17.25 5.32 12.62
CA VAL A 328 -18.68 5.24 12.28
C VAL A 328 -19.51 5.97 13.35
N PRO A 329 -20.35 6.94 12.96
CA PRO A 329 -21.27 7.60 13.88
C PRO A 329 -22.46 6.69 14.21
N GLY A 330 -23.08 6.91 15.38
CA GLY A 330 -24.39 6.32 15.69
C GLY A 330 -25.50 6.86 14.80
N ASP A 331 -25.40 8.15 14.44
CA ASP A 331 -26.33 8.84 13.57
C ASP A 331 -26.08 8.51 12.09
N THR A 332 -27.02 7.83 11.44
CA THR A 332 -26.86 7.38 10.05
C THR A 332 -26.94 8.53 9.03
N GLY A 333 -27.40 9.72 9.43
CA GLY A 333 -27.35 10.93 8.62
C GLY A 333 -25.94 11.52 8.46
N ARG A 334 -24.96 10.99 9.20
CA ARG A 334 -23.59 11.49 9.25
C ARG A 334 -22.59 10.66 8.48
N GLN A 335 -21.48 11.32 8.16
CA GLN A 335 -20.39 10.70 7.41
C GLN A 335 -19.66 9.63 8.21
N ARG A 336 -19.43 8.52 7.52
CA ARG A 336 -18.42 7.52 7.88
C ARG A 336 -17.07 8.04 7.45
N LEU A 337 -16.08 7.98 8.33
CA LEU A 337 -14.76 8.56 8.07
C LEU A 337 -13.74 7.44 7.86
N GLY A 338 -13.15 7.41 6.66
CA GLY A 338 -11.91 6.68 6.40
C GLY A 338 -10.73 7.50 6.91
N LEU A 339 -9.65 6.85 7.32
CA LEU A 339 -8.51 7.54 7.92
C LEU A 339 -7.21 7.07 7.25
N SER A 340 -6.28 7.98 7.00
CA SER A 340 -4.91 7.63 6.59
C SER A 340 -3.93 7.85 7.74
N ALA A 341 -2.75 7.25 7.66
CA ALA A 341 -1.70 7.49 8.66
C ALA A 341 -0.92 8.81 8.40
N ARG A 342 -1.46 9.68 7.53
CA ARG A 342 -0.90 11.00 7.21
C ARG A 342 -1.35 12.00 8.29
N PRO A 343 -0.45 12.83 8.81
CA PRO A 343 -0.84 13.91 9.71
C PRO A 343 -1.60 15.02 8.94
N ALA A 344 -2.72 15.50 9.49
CA ALA A 344 -3.51 16.57 8.87
C ALA A 344 -2.77 17.92 8.79
N ASP A 345 -1.96 18.24 9.82
CA ASP A 345 -1.29 19.54 9.97
C ASP A 345 0.25 19.44 10.02
N GLY A 346 0.84 18.48 9.31
CA GLY A 346 2.31 18.29 9.34
C GLY A 346 2.84 17.62 10.63
N GLY A 347 1.97 17.17 11.53
CA GLY A 347 2.30 16.20 12.60
C GLY A 347 2.31 16.75 14.02
N THR A 348 1.93 18.01 14.20
CA THR A 348 1.79 18.65 15.53
C THR A 348 0.33 18.95 15.82
N PRO A 349 -0.28 18.34 16.86
CA PRO A 349 -1.34 19.02 17.58
C PRO A 349 -0.77 20.32 18.14
N ASP A 350 -1.51 21.42 18.05
CA ASP A 350 -1.19 22.64 18.79
C ASP A 350 -1.03 22.27 20.26
N ALA A 351 0.11 22.63 20.85
CA ALA A 351 0.48 22.22 22.20
C ALA A 351 -0.37 22.85 23.31
N ASP A 352 -1.43 23.60 22.98
CA ASP A 352 -2.12 24.49 23.93
C ASP A 352 -3.61 24.20 24.15
N ASN A 353 -4.19 23.14 23.59
CA ASN A 353 -5.58 22.77 23.92
C ASN A 353 -5.64 21.64 24.94
N ASP A 354 -5.10 21.92 26.13
CA ASP A 354 -5.51 21.25 27.36
C ASP A 354 -6.97 21.63 27.66
N ALA A 355 -7.91 20.98 26.99
CA ALA A 355 -9.34 21.10 27.27
C ALA A 355 -9.65 20.34 28.57
N GLY A 356 -9.29 20.98 29.69
CA GLY A 356 -9.32 20.39 31.01
C GLY A 356 -9.28 21.38 32.17
N ASN A 357 -9.96 22.54 32.10
CA ASN A 357 -10.63 23.20 33.24
C ASN A 357 -11.06 24.62 32.90
N ASN A 358 -12.35 24.94 33.10
CA ASN A 358 -12.67 26.06 33.98
C ASN A 358 -14.11 26.00 34.46
N ALA A 359 -14.25 25.60 35.72
CA ALA A 359 -15.35 25.97 36.59
C ALA A 359 -15.00 27.30 37.27
N GLY A 360 -15.91 28.27 37.19
CA GLY A 360 -16.20 29.24 38.25
C GLY A 360 -15.19 30.36 38.60
N ASN A 361 -15.72 31.60 38.55
CA ASN A 361 -15.32 32.83 39.27
C ASN A 361 -13.91 33.40 39.05
N ASP A 362 -13.80 34.66 38.63
CA ASP A 362 -14.00 35.81 39.52
C ASP A 362 -14.12 37.12 38.72
N ALA A 363 -14.83 38.08 39.29
CA ALA A 363 -15.10 39.41 38.79
C ALA A 363 -14.09 40.42 39.37
N SER A 364 -13.53 41.29 38.53
CA SER A 364 -13.06 42.66 38.84
C SER A 364 -12.42 43.23 37.56
N GLY A 365 -13.01 44.23 36.90
CA GLY A 365 -12.81 45.67 37.17
C GLY A 365 -11.36 46.06 36.80
N THR A 366 -11.04 46.88 35.80
CA THR A 366 -11.59 48.17 35.34
C THR A 366 -10.83 48.57 34.04
N PRO A 367 -11.19 49.67 33.32
CA PRO A 367 -11.06 49.79 31.87
C PRO A 367 -10.07 50.88 31.40
N GLY A 368 -9.75 50.87 30.10
CA GLY A 368 -9.24 52.04 29.37
C GLY A 368 -9.53 51.86 27.88
N THR A 369 -10.54 52.53 27.29
CA THR A 369 -10.51 53.90 26.70
C THR A 369 -9.35 54.07 25.73
N GLY A 370 -9.49 54.42 24.45
CA GLY A 370 -10.56 54.81 23.52
C GLY A 370 -9.89 54.81 22.12
N ASN A 371 -10.48 55.14 20.98
CA ASN A 371 -11.72 55.81 20.61
C ASN A 371 -11.88 55.63 19.09
N ASN A 372 -13.14 55.56 18.65
CA ASN A 372 -13.75 56.11 17.41
C ASN A 372 -13.12 55.86 16.03
N ALA A 373 -13.88 55.71 14.93
CA ALA A 373 -15.32 55.60 14.67
C ALA A 373 -15.50 55.46 13.14
N ASN A 374 -16.73 55.11 12.74
CA ASN A 374 -17.32 55.04 11.38
C ASN A 374 -17.05 53.70 10.65
N GLY A 375 -17.98 52.76 10.46
CA GLY A 375 -19.45 52.81 10.55
C GLY A 375 -20.07 52.69 9.17
N ALA A 376 -20.44 51.48 8.74
CA ALA A 376 -21.71 51.13 8.09
C ALA A 376 -21.71 49.66 7.60
N SER A 377 -22.64 48.87 8.14
CA SER A 377 -23.55 47.90 7.50
C SER A 377 -23.03 47.18 6.23
N GLY A 378 -22.91 45.86 6.13
CA GLY A 378 -23.54 44.77 6.85
C GLY A 378 -24.10 43.79 5.82
N THR A 379 -23.52 42.61 5.70
CA THR A 379 -24.14 41.35 5.26
C THR A 379 -23.17 40.23 5.60
N GLY A 380 -23.65 39.22 6.33
CA GLY A 380 -22.86 38.12 6.84
C GLY A 380 -22.13 37.36 5.73
N ASP A 381 -20.86 37.08 5.97
CA ASP A 381 -20.05 36.18 5.17
C ASP A 381 -19.60 35.06 6.11
N ASP A 382 -20.27 33.91 6.00
CA ASP A 382 -19.85 32.65 6.61
C ASP A 382 -18.57 32.20 5.89
N THR A 383 -17.43 32.70 6.34
CA THR A 383 -16.13 32.29 5.81
C THR A 383 -15.76 30.91 6.35
N ASN A 384 -16.31 29.87 5.73
CA ASN A 384 -15.76 28.52 5.75
C ASN A 384 -14.54 28.47 4.80
N SER A 385 -13.49 29.21 5.16
CA SER A 385 -12.26 29.33 4.38
C SER A 385 -11.13 28.66 5.14
N GLN A 386 -10.95 27.36 4.93
CA GLN A 386 -9.70 26.68 5.31
C GLN A 386 -8.54 27.27 4.47
N PRO A 387 -7.34 27.45 5.04
CA PRO A 387 -6.21 28.00 4.29
C PRO A 387 -5.72 26.98 3.26
N ASP A 388 -5.58 27.46 2.02
CA ASP A 388 -4.98 26.75 0.90
C ASP A 388 -3.47 26.54 1.17
N SER A 389 -3.11 25.44 1.85
CA SER A 389 -1.72 25.12 2.15
C SER A 389 -1.08 24.38 0.97
N SER A 390 -0.57 25.13 0.00
CA SER A 390 0.26 24.64 -1.12
C SER A 390 1.72 24.33 -0.71
N ALA A 391 2.07 24.43 0.56
CA ALA A 391 3.40 24.11 1.07
C ALA A 391 3.58 22.59 1.27
N PRO A 392 4.70 21.99 0.83
CA PRO A 392 5.01 20.58 1.10
C PRO A 392 5.00 20.31 2.61
N ARG A 393 4.13 19.41 3.07
CA ARG A 393 4.03 19.00 4.48
C ARG A 393 5.31 18.26 4.88
N THR A 394 6.23 18.97 5.55
CA THR A 394 7.57 18.48 5.96
C THR A 394 7.53 17.43 7.07
N GLY A 395 6.37 17.08 7.62
CA GLY A 395 6.20 15.99 8.59
C GLY A 395 6.20 14.58 7.99
N ASN A 396 6.24 14.46 6.66
CA ASN A 396 6.19 13.19 5.93
C ASN A 396 7.48 12.89 5.15
N THR A 397 8.64 13.41 5.56
CA THR A 397 9.87 12.65 5.27
C THR A 397 9.77 11.35 6.05
N LEU A 398 9.14 10.35 5.41
CA LEU A 398 9.66 9.01 5.45
C LEU A 398 11.13 9.19 5.16
N THR A 399 11.98 9.23 6.19
CA THR A 399 13.19 8.42 6.09
C THR A 399 12.62 7.07 5.67
N PRO A 400 12.81 6.63 4.41
CA PRO A 400 12.22 5.38 3.98
C PRO A 400 12.66 4.39 5.05
N THR A 401 11.74 3.82 5.82
CA THR A 401 12.11 2.70 6.68
C THR A 401 12.76 1.75 5.70
N PRO A 402 14.08 1.51 5.82
CA PRO A 402 14.77 0.78 4.79
C PRO A 402 14.01 -0.54 4.64
N LYS A 403 13.73 -0.94 3.40
CA LYS A 403 13.11 -2.25 3.19
C LYS A 403 14.16 -3.29 3.59
N ALA A 404 13.71 -4.47 4.02
CA ALA A 404 14.63 -5.60 4.14
C ALA A 404 15.41 -5.71 2.82
N PRO A 405 16.74 -5.61 2.86
CA PRO A 405 17.55 -5.48 1.66
C PRO A 405 17.41 -6.75 0.82
N SER A 406 17.41 -6.56 -0.50
CA SER A 406 17.50 -7.67 -1.44
C SER A 406 18.83 -8.40 -1.30
N LYS A 407 18.87 -9.64 -1.79
CA LYS A 407 20.07 -10.48 -1.84
C LYS A 407 21.26 -9.73 -2.44
N LEU A 408 21.03 -8.99 -3.54
CA LEU A 408 22.09 -8.22 -4.18
C LEU A 408 22.53 -7.01 -3.33
N GLU A 409 21.59 -6.27 -2.74
CA GLU A 409 21.89 -5.16 -1.82
C GLU A 409 22.68 -5.63 -0.59
N ILE A 410 22.40 -6.84 -0.09
CA ILE A 410 23.13 -7.47 1.03
C ILE A 410 24.57 -7.76 0.62
N PHE A 411 24.76 -8.57 -0.42
CA PHE A 411 26.08 -9.15 -0.73
C PHE A 411 26.99 -8.23 -1.56
N CYS A 412 26.44 -7.13 -2.11
CA CYS A 412 27.20 -6.03 -2.67
C CYS A 412 27.43 -4.87 -1.69
N ASN A 413 26.94 -4.97 -0.45
CA ASN A 413 27.23 -3.94 0.55
C ASN A 413 28.73 -3.93 0.92
N PRO A 414 29.39 -2.76 0.98
CA PRO A 414 30.84 -2.68 1.26
C PRO A 414 31.28 -3.35 2.57
N VAL A 415 30.49 -3.28 3.63
CA VAL A 415 30.83 -3.88 4.94
C VAL A 415 30.81 -5.40 4.86
N VAL A 416 29.76 -5.95 4.23
CA VAL A 416 29.63 -7.39 4.00
C VAL A 416 30.75 -7.87 3.07
N ARG A 417 31.08 -7.07 2.05
CA ARG A 417 32.07 -7.44 1.05
C ARG A 417 33.48 -7.47 1.60
N GLN A 418 33.87 -6.43 2.32
CA GLN A 418 35.15 -6.36 3.01
C GLN A 418 35.34 -7.55 3.97
N SER A 419 34.29 -7.92 4.70
CA SER A 419 34.32 -9.05 5.62
C SER A 419 34.46 -10.39 4.88
N LEU A 420 33.71 -10.58 3.78
CA LEU A 420 33.81 -11.77 2.93
C LEU A 420 35.19 -11.89 2.28
N ASP A 421 35.80 -10.79 1.83
CA ASP A 421 37.14 -10.78 1.24
C ASP A 421 38.22 -11.16 2.27
N GLN A 422 38.11 -10.62 3.50
CA GLN A 422 38.99 -11.00 4.62
C GLN A 422 38.84 -12.46 5.00
N ASP A 423 37.59 -12.93 5.11
CA ASP A 423 37.29 -14.31 5.43
C ASP A 423 37.80 -15.25 4.31
N TRP A 424 37.66 -14.86 3.04
CA TRP A 424 38.22 -15.62 1.91
C TRP A 424 39.73 -15.76 1.97
N GLN A 425 40.47 -14.67 2.25
CA GLN A 425 41.92 -14.72 2.42
C GLN A 425 42.32 -15.67 3.56
N GLY A 426 41.58 -15.62 4.67
CA GLY A 426 41.77 -16.55 5.77
C GLY A 426 41.57 -18.00 5.33
N THR A 427 40.48 -18.28 4.61
CA THR A 427 40.16 -19.63 4.10
C THR A 427 41.23 -20.14 3.15
N GLN A 428 41.83 -19.29 2.32
CA GLN A 428 42.95 -19.70 1.49
C GLN A 428 44.23 -19.98 2.29
N ALA A 429 44.44 -19.26 3.40
CA ALA A 429 45.66 -19.37 4.20
C ALA A 429 45.69 -20.64 5.06
N ASP A 430 44.57 -21.00 5.69
CA ASP A 430 44.50 -22.14 6.61
C ASP A 430 43.59 -23.28 6.13
N ASN A 431 43.00 -23.13 4.94
CA ASN A 431 42.15 -24.13 4.31
C ASN A 431 40.92 -24.50 5.15
N ARG A 432 40.36 -23.54 5.90
CA ARG A 432 39.14 -23.69 6.71
C ARG A 432 38.03 -22.75 6.25
N GLU A 433 36.80 -23.27 6.20
CA GLU A 433 35.60 -22.48 5.91
C GLU A 433 35.40 -21.37 6.94
N ARG A 434 34.85 -20.24 6.52
CA ARG A 434 34.49 -19.14 7.40
C ARG A 434 33.08 -18.69 7.11
N LEU A 435 32.34 -18.40 8.16
CA LEU A 435 30.93 -18.09 8.08
C LEU A 435 30.60 -16.86 8.91
N ARG A 436 29.69 -16.03 8.37
CA ARG A 436 29.06 -14.93 9.11
C ARG A 436 27.59 -14.81 8.80
N TRP A 437 26.86 -14.36 9.81
CA TRP A 437 25.51 -13.84 9.63
C TRP A 437 25.58 -12.36 9.28
N VAL A 438 24.70 -11.94 8.38
CA VAL A 438 24.54 -10.55 7.98
C VAL A 438 23.34 -9.95 8.69
N LEU A 439 23.57 -8.87 9.41
CA LEU A 439 22.60 -8.19 10.25
C LEU A 439 22.22 -6.86 9.62
N TRP A 440 20.94 -6.51 9.68
CA TRP A 440 20.40 -5.26 9.17
C TRP A 440 19.65 -4.52 10.26
N ASN A 441 20.05 -3.27 10.52
CA ASN A 441 19.35 -2.39 11.43
C ASN A 441 18.20 -1.69 10.68
N SER A 442 16.96 -2.01 11.03
CA SER A 442 15.77 -1.46 10.36
C SER A 442 15.54 0.02 10.62
N THR A 443 16.16 0.59 11.65
CA THR A 443 16.06 2.01 11.95
C THR A 443 17.05 2.82 11.11
N THR A 444 18.28 2.33 10.95
CA THR A 444 19.34 3.07 10.26
C THR A 444 19.60 2.60 8.83
N GLY A 445 19.07 1.46 8.41
CA GLY A 445 19.34 0.81 7.13
C GLY A 445 20.73 0.22 7.00
N LYS A 446 21.52 0.23 8.08
CA LYS A 446 22.93 -0.18 8.03
C LYS A 446 23.04 -1.69 8.11
N LEU A 447 23.93 -2.24 7.28
CA LEU A 447 24.34 -3.64 7.33
C LEU A 447 25.59 -3.78 8.21
N SER A 448 25.67 -4.90 8.91
CA SER A 448 26.81 -5.34 9.70
C SER A 448 26.91 -6.86 9.62
N VAL A 449 27.98 -7.44 10.16
CA VAL A 449 28.18 -8.89 10.20
C VAL A 449 28.52 -9.33 11.63
N THR A 450 28.19 -10.57 11.97
CA THR A 450 28.62 -11.17 13.24
C THR A 450 30.14 -11.37 13.30
N ASN A 451 30.64 -11.83 14.45
CA ASN A 451 31.98 -12.42 14.50
C ASN A 451 32.08 -13.61 13.52
N VAL A 452 33.28 -13.85 13.00
CA VAL A 452 33.55 -14.99 12.11
C VAL A 452 33.50 -16.29 12.91
N THR A 453 32.74 -17.26 12.38
CA THR A 453 32.85 -18.66 12.78
C THR A 453 33.83 -19.32 11.83
N VAL A 454 34.91 -19.90 12.35
CA VAL A 454 35.91 -20.61 11.55
C VAL A 454 35.69 -22.11 11.69
N GLY A 455 35.67 -22.82 10.57
CA GLY A 455 35.39 -24.25 10.48
C GLY A 455 36.34 -25.11 11.32
N ASP A 456 35.95 -26.34 11.58
CA ASP A 456 36.70 -27.26 12.44
C ASP A 456 38.14 -27.49 11.94
N PRO A 457 39.17 -27.59 12.80
CA PRO A 457 40.55 -27.80 12.35
C PRO A 457 40.81 -29.13 11.62
N ILE A 458 39.95 -30.13 11.79
CA ILE A 458 40.08 -31.46 11.18
C ILE A 458 39.33 -31.49 9.86
N SER A 459 38.02 -31.21 9.87
CA SER A 459 37.20 -31.28 8.64
C SER A 459 37.31 -30.04 7.76
N GLY A 460 37.70 -28.90 8.33
CA GLY A 460 37.68 -27.61 7.66
C GLY A 460 36.29 -26.99 7.53
N SER A 461 35.20 -27.74 7.78
CA SER A 461 33.82 -27.32 7.54
C SER A 461 33.25 -26.46 8.67
N VAL A 462 32.34 -25.55 8.32
CA VAL A 462 31.60 -24.73 9.27
C VAL A 462 30.11 -25.08 9.30
N ALA A 463 29.56 -25.29 10.50
CA ALA A 463 28.14 -25.44 10.68
C ALA A 463 27.52 -24.07 11.03
N PRO A 464 26.54 -23.56 10.27
CA PRO A 464 25.87 -22.29 10.57
C PRO A 464 25.18 -22.25 11.93
N GLY A 465 24.81 -23.42 12.48
CA GLY A 465 23.99 -23.51 13.69
C GLY A 465 22.60 -22.92 13.50
N ASN A 466 21.99 -22.52 14.61
CA ASN A 466 20.71 -21.81 14.63
C ASN A 466 20.87 -20.38 14.12
N THR A 467 19.87 -19.88 13.39
CA THR A 467 19.78 -18.46 13.04
C THR A 467 19.79 -17.62 14.32
N PRO A 468 20.67 -16.60 14.44
CA PRO A 468 20.64 -15.68 15.56
C PRO A 468 19.26 -15.04 15.71
N PRO A 469 18.80 -14.76 16.94
CA PRO A 469 17.53 -14.10 17.14
C PRO A 469 17.58 -12.66 16.60
N ASP A 470 16.43 -12.17 16.15
CA ASP A 470 16.27 -10.74 15.89
C ASP A 470 16.12 -10.01 17.22
N GLU A 471 16.80 -8.86 17.37
CA GLU A 471 16.78 -8.10 18.61
C GLU A 471 16.82 -6.59 18.33
N ASN A 472 15.97 -5.83 19.03
CA ASN A 472 16.02 -4.36 19.07
C ASN A 472 16.04 -3.68 17.69
N GLY A 473 15.29 -4.21 16.72
CA GLY A 473 15.24 -3.68 15.35
C GLY A 473 16.46 -4.03 14.50
N VAL A 474 17.29 -4.98 14.95
CA VAL A 474 18.36 -5.60 14.16
C VAL A 474 17.91 -7.00 13.76
N TYR A 475 17.91 -7.26 12.46
CA TYR A 475 17.39 -8.50 11.88
C TYR A 475 18.48 -9.28 11.17
N VAL A 476 18.43 -10.61 11.26
CA VAL A 476 19.28 -11.48 10.43
C VAL A 476 18.72 -11.54 9.02
N VAL A 477 19.37 -10.85 8.08
CA VAL A 477 18.89 -10.72 6.69
C VAL A 477 19.67 -11.54 5.68
N GLY A 478 20.80 -12.11 6.06
CA GLY A 478 21.55 -13.00 5.18
C GLY A 478 22.60 -13.81 5.91
N ILE A 479 23.22 -14.71 5.18
CA ILE A 479 24.35 -15.51 5.64
C ILE A 479 25.34 -15.69 4.49
N TYR A 480 26.62 -15.72 4.80
CA TYR A 480 27.60 -16.18 3.82
C TYR A 480 28.62 -17.13 4.45
N HIS A 481 29.22 -17.96 3.60
CA HIS A 481 30.43 -18.69 3.94
C HIS A 481 31.39 -18.83 2.74
N THR A 482 32.57 -19.37 3.01
CA THR A 482 33.65 -19.58 2.05
C THR A 482 34.03 -21.06 2.00
N HIS A 483 34.34 -21.59 0.81
CA HIS A 483 34.85 -22.96 0.65
C HIS A 483 36.38 -22.99 0.51
N PRO A 484 37.08 -23.96 1.12
CA PRO A 484 38.52 -24.08 1.00
C PRO A 484 38.96 -24.61 -0.37
N PRO A 485 40.19 -24.28 -0.80
CA PRO A 485 40.79 -24.85 -2.01
C PRO A 485 40.81 -26.39 -1.99
N LYS A 486 41.25 -26.99 -0.88
CA LYS A 486 41.37 -28.45 -0.69
C LYS A 486 40.31 -28.96 0.26
N ASN A 487 39.80 -30.16 0.00
CA ASN A 487 38.99 -30.87 0.99
C ASN A 487 39.94 -31.51 2.03
N LEU A 488 39.80 -31.18 3.31
CA LEU A 488 40.68 -31.71 4.37
C LEU A 488 40.30 -33.12 4.82
N ASP A 489 39.07 -33.55 4.55
CA ASP A 489 38.58 -34.89 4.88
C ASP A 489 37.74 -35.47 3.73
N PRO A 490 38.38 -35.90 2.62
CA PRO A 490 37.65 -36.59 1.57
C PRO A 490 37.36 -38.01 2.07
N GLU A 491 36.11 -38.30 2.46
CA GLU A 491 35.67 -39.70 2.50
C GLU A 491 36.07 -40.37 1.17
N PRO A 492 36.59 -41.62 1.19
CA PRO A 492 36.99 -42.30 -0.04
C PRO A 492 35.83 -42.34 -1.07
N GLY A 493 36.01 -41.65 -2.20
CA GLY A 493 34.98 -41.53 -3.25
C GLY A 493 34.16 -40.23 -3.22
N SER A 494 34.40 -39.34 -2.25
CA SER A 494 33.80 -37.99 -2.27
C SER A 494 34.39 -37.14 -3.39
N VAL A 495 33.50 -36.58 -4.23
CA VAL A 495 33.87 -35.59 -5.24
C VAL A 495 33.72 -34.22 -4.60
N GLN A 496 34.76 -33.39 -4.65
CA GLN A 496 34.65 -32.00 -4.20
C GLN A 496 33.64 -31.28 -5.09
N VAL A 497 32.48 -30.93 -4.52
CA VAL A 497 31.43 -30.18 -5.19
C VAL A 497 31.75 -28.70 -5.05
N ARG A 498 31.74 -27.99 -6.18
CA ARG A 498 31.96 -26.55 -6.25
C ARG A 498 30.64 -25.79 -6.21
N GLY A 499 30.60 -24.69 -5.49
CA GLY A 499 29.38 -23.92 -5.21
C GLY A 499 28.55 -24.53 -4.07
N PRO A 500 27.30 -24.08 -3.87
CA PRO A 500 26.51 -24.45 -2.71
C PRO A 500 26.11 -25.93 -2.77
N SER A 501 26.33 -26.65 -1.67
CA SER A 501 25.88 -28.02 -1.48
C SER A 501 24.35 -28.09 -1.56
N PRO A 502 23.78 -28.90 -2.45
CA PRO A 502 22.33 -29.06 -2.56
C PRO A 502 21.69 -29.56 -1.26
N PHE A 503 22.40 -30.42 -0.53
CA PHE A 503 21.88 -31.12 0.65
C PHE A 503 22.09 -30.33 1.94
N ASN A 504 23.18 -29.59 2.03
CA ASN A 504 23.46 -28.77 3.21
C ASN A 504 23.05 -27.34 2.94
N ASP A 505 23.71 -26.63 2.03
CA ASP A 505 23.56 -25.18 1.90
C ASP A 505 22.16 -24.77 1.43
N ILE A 506 21.66 -25.38 0.37
CA ILE A 506 20.40 -24.93 -0.24
C ILE A 506 19.19 -25.29 0.63
N ILE A 507 19.13 -26.51 1.17
CA ILE A 507 18.09 -26.93 2.13
C ILE A 507 18.13 -26.06 3.40
N ASN A 508 19.33 -25.74 3.87
CA ASN A 508 19.51 -24.87 5.03
C ASN A 508 19.03 -23.44 4.78
N ALA A 509 19.29 -22.90 3.58
CA ALA A 509 18.81 -21.57 3.20
C ALA A 509 17.28 -21.53 3.06
N ASP A 510 16.67 -22.59 2.53
CA ASP A 510 15.20 -22.71 2.44
C ASP A 510 14.53 -22.75 3.82
N THR A 511 15.06 -23.59 4.71
CA THR A 511 14.56 -23.68 6.10
C THR A 511 14.66 -22.34 6.83
N ARG A 512 15.74 -21.60 6.62
CA ARG A 512 15.98 -20.30 7.28
C ARG A 512 15.26 -19.14 6.61
N LYS A 513 14.86 -19.28 5.34
CA LYS A 513 14.27 -18.22 4.52
C LYS A 513 15.10 -16.93 4.51
N VAL A 514 16.42 -17.05 4.39
CA VAL A 514 17.33 -15.91 4.27
C VAL A 514 18.17 -15.99 2.99
N PRO A 515 18.38 -14.86 2.30
CA PRO A 515 19.39 -14.73 1.25
C PRO A 515 20.74 -15.30 1.69
N SER A 516 21.38 -16.08 0.83
CA SER A 516 22.63 -16.79 1.15
C SER A 516 23.66 -16.63 0.04
N LEU A 517 24.94 -16.67 0.42
CA LEU A 517 26.08 -16.61 -0.49
C LEU A 517 27.13 -17.64 -0.08
N VAL A 518 27.69 -18.35 -1.06
CA VAL A 518 28.95 -19.07 -0.85
C VAL A 518 29.98 -18.59 -1.87
N ARG A 519 31.18 -18.25 -1.40
CA ARG A 519 32.32 -17.99 -2.28
C ARG A 519 33.12 -19.26 -2.46
N ASP A 520 33.30 -19.65 -3.72
CA ASP A 520 34.02 -20.86 -4.10
C ASP A 520 34.64 -20.71 -5.49
N TYR A 521 35.45 -21.68 -5.87
CA TYR A 521 35.96 -21.85 -7.22
C TYR A 521 34.88 -22.41 -8.15
N THR A 522 34.95 -22.09 -9.44
CA THR A 522 34.06 -22.68 -10.46
C THR A 522 34.47 -24.08 -10.89
N ASP A 523 35.71 -24.47 -10.59
CA ASP A 523 36.34 -25.68 -11.09
C ASP A 523 37.36 -26.24 -10.09
N ASN A 524 37.73 -27.51 -10.28
CA ASN A 524 38.67 -28.21 -9.41
C ASN A 524 40.14 -27.85 -9.67
N ASN A 525 40.45 -27.14 -10.75
CA ASN A 525 41.78 -26.61 -11.01
C ASN A 525 42.00 -25.25 -10.31
N LEU A 526 41.01 -24.79 -9.54
CA LEU A 526 41.06 -23.57 -8.73
C LEU A 526 41.32 -22.31 -9.55
N THR A 527 40.82 -22.27 -10.79
CA THR A 527 41.19 -21.20 -11.73
C THR A 527 40.40 -19.93 -11.55
N THR A 528 39.09 -20.05 -11.31
CA THR A 528 38.19 -18.91 -11.26
C THR A 528 37.39 -18.94 -9.96
N VAL A 529 37.36 -17.83 -9.24
CA VAL A 529 36.57 -17.65 -8.01
C VAL A 529 35.31 -16.87 -8.35
N VAL A 530 34.17 -17.31 -7.84
CA VAL A 530 32.88 -16.63 -8.00
C VAL A 530 32.08 -16.70 -6.71
N ASP A 531 31.08 -15.83 -6.62
CA ASP A 531 30.09 -15.90 -5.55
C ASP A 531 28.81 -16.52 -6.05
N TYR A 532 28.42 -17.60 -5.41
CA TYR A 532 27.15 -18.27 -5.67
C TYR A 532 26.09 -17.69 -4.75
N LEU A 533 25.17 -16.93 -5.33
CA LEU A 533 24.01 -16.35 -4.67
C LEU A 533 22.85 -17.36 -4.72
N TYR A 534 22.30 -17.72 -3.57
CA TYR A 534 21.16 -18.65 -3.45
C TYR A 534 20.24 -18.22 -2.30
N GLY A 535 19.15 -18.93 -2.06
CA GLY A 535 18.15 -18.49 -1.09
C GLY A 535 17.08 -17.57 -1.67
N PRO A 536 16.07 -17.15 -0.89
CA PRO A 536 15.09 -16.17 -1.33
C PRO A 536 15.74 -14.82 -1.71
N ASN A 537 15.02 -13.99 -2.46
CA ASN A 537 15.52 -12.65 -2.81
C ASN A 537 15.55 -11.72 -1.60
N LYS A 538 14.60 -11.86 -0.67
CA LYS A 538 14.61 -11.18 0.62
C LYS A 538 14.33 -12.14 1.75
N ARG A 539 14.72 -11.74 2.96
CA ARG A 539 14.35 -12.45 4.18
C ARG A 539 12.84 -12.71 4.24
N GLY A 540 12.47 -13.94 4.59
CA GLY A 540 11.08 -14.35 4.82
C GLY A 540 10.29 -14.70 3.56
N GLU A 541 10.82 -14.42 2.36
CA GLU A 541 10.20 -14.86 1.11
C GLU A 541 10.37 -16.37 0.92
N ALA A 542 9.48 -16.97 0.13
CA ALA A 542 9.70 -18.31 -0.40
C ALA A 542 10.83 -18.28 -1.45
N GLN A 543 11.53 -19.40 -1.63
CA GLN A 543 12.49 -19.54 -2.72
C GLN A 543 11.77 -19.35 -4.07
N PRO A 544 12.30 -18.53 -5.00
CA PRO A 544 11.78 -18.50 -6.37
C PRO A 544 12.10 -19.81 -7.10
N GLY A 545 11.07 -20.53 -7.56
CA GLY A 545 11.19 -21.75 -8.36
C GLY A 545 10.49 -22.97 -7.75
N GLY A 546 10.10 -23.93 -8.59
CA GLY A 546 9.49 -25.20 -8.16
C GLY A 546 10.51 -26.23 -7.63
N ASP A 547 11.79 -26.07 -8.00
CA ASP A 547 12.90 -26.96 -7.61
C ASP A 547 14.05 -26.16 -6.94
N VAL A 548 14.50 -26.68 -5.80
CA VAL A 548 15.51 -26.11 -4.88
C VAL A 548 16.82 -25.68 -5.59
N MET A 549 17.19 -26.33 -6.69
CA MET A 549 18.44 -26.11 -7.43
C MET A 549 18.42 -24.96 -8.45
N THR A 550 17.24 -24.45 -8.82
CA THR A 550 17.09 -23.48 -9.92
C THR A 550 17.40 -22.02 -9.54
N ASN A 551 17.67 -21.76 -8.26
CA ASN A 551 17.84 -20.42 -7.70
C ASN A 551 19.29 -20.11 -7.26
N VAL A 552 20.27 -20.76 -7.90
CA VAL A 552 21.69 -20.47 -7.70
C VAL A 552 22.18 -19.57 -8.85
N HIS A 553 22.66 -18.38 -8.52
CA HIS A 553 23.18 -17.41 -9.48
C HIS A 553 24.67 -17.17 -9.23
N GLN A 554 25.49 -17.27 -10.27
CA GLN A 554 26.90 -16.89 -10.18
C GLN A 554 27.04 -15.38 -10.34
N LEU A 555 27.74 -14.76 -9.39
CA LEU A 555 28.13 -13.37 -9.42
C LEU A 555 29.67 -13.31 -9.52
N PRO A 556 30.23 -12.95 -10.69
CA PRO A 556 31.67 -12.78 -10.83
C PRO A 556 32.23 -11.74 -9.86
N LEU A 557 33.49 -11.92 -9.44
CA LEU A 557 34.16 -10.93 -8.59
C LEU A 557 34.26 -9.58 -9.31
N GLY A 558 33.99 -8.49 -8.59
CA GLY A 558 33.98 -7.12 -9.14
C GLY A 558 32.65 -6.64 -9.73
N THR A 559 31.62 -7.49 -9.83
CA THR A 559 30.31 -7.13 -10.42
C THR A 559 29.50 -6.13 -9.58
N CYS A 560 29.81 -5.99 -8.29
CA CYS A 560 29.06 -5.10 -7.37
C CYS A 560 29.27 -3.59 -7.59
N GLY A 561 29.96 -3.18 -8.67
CA GLY A 561 30.28 -1.77 -8.96
C GLY A 561 29.86 -1.28 -10.36
N SER A 562 29.13 -2.08 -11.14
CA SER A 562 28.66 -1.74 -12.49
C SER A 562 27.20 -1.33 -12.54
#